data_AF-A0A9X2IF32-F1
#
_entry.id   AF-A0A9X2IF32-F1
#
_cell.length_a   1.000
_cell.length_b   1.000
_cell.length_c   1.000
_cell.angle_alpha   90.00
_cell.angle_beta   90.00
_cell.angle_gamma   90.00
#
_symmetry.space_group_name_H-M   'P 1'
#
loop_
_entity.id
_entity.type
_entity.pdbx_description
1 polymer ?
#
loop_
_entity_poly.entity_id
_entity_poly.type
_entity_poly.pdbx_seq_one_letter_code
_entity_poly.pdbx_strand_id
1 'polypeptide(L)' 'MSMSNDSAAEAIGAYFGGNVFIDEPTWSTVLLEKASEVYDSVDELLSALDLMNLRAETAPVPSTDDDV' A
#
# COMPACT_ATOMS: atom_id res chain seq x y z
N MET A 1 -20.15 -7.57 4.48
CA MET A 1 -19.82 -7.87 3.07
C MET A 1 -18.32 -8.02 3.06
N SER A 2 -17.77 -9.10 2.51
CA SER A 2 -16.31 -9.29 2.45
C SER A 2 -15.76 -8.56 1.21
N MET A 3 -14.57 -8.00 1.36
CA MET A 3 -13.84 -7.30 0.30
C MET A 3 -13.29 -8.28 -0.74
N SER A 4 -13.38 -7.93 -2.03
CA SER A 4 -12.79 -8.71 -3.13
C SER A 4 -11.26 -8.51 -3.20
N ASN A 5 -10.54 -9.55 -3.64
CA ASN A 5 -9.09 -9.44 -3.87
C ASN A 5 -8.71 -8.34 -4.87
N ASP A 6 -9.50 -8.12 -5.92
CA ASP A 6 -9.25 -7.04 -6.88
C ASP A 6 -9.29 -5.65 -6.21
N SER A 7 -10.28 -5.43 -5.34
CA SER A 7 -10.41 -4.17 -4.59
C SER A 7 -9.29 -3.98 -3.57
N ALA A 8 -8.83 -5.07 -2.96
CA ALA A 8 -7.68 -5.04 -2.06
C ALA A 8 -6.39 -4.71 -2.81
N ALA A 9 -6.16 -5.31 -3.99
CA ALA A 9 -4.99 -5.03 -4.81
C ALA A 9 -4.95 -3.57 -5.29
N GLU A 10 -6.09 -3.05 -5.74
CA GLU A 10 -6.21 -1.65 -6.13
C GLU A 10 -5.90 -0.69 -4.97
N ALA A 11 -6.44 -0.97 -3.77
CA ALA A 11 -6.20 -0.15 -2.58
C ALA A 11 -4.74 -0.19 -2.12
N ILE A 12 -4.13 -1.38 -2.08
CA ILE A 12 -2.71 -1.55 -1.70
C ILE A 12 -1.81 -0.83 -2.70
N GLY A 13 -2.05 -1.00 -4.00
CA GLY A 13 -1.30 -0.31 -5.04
C GLY A 13 -1.47 1.22 -4.98
N ALA A 14 -2.66 1.72 -4.68
CA ALA A 14 -2.89 3.14 -4.50
C ALA A 14 -2.18 3.71 -3.26
N TYR A 15 -2.12 2.94 -2.17
CA TYR A 15 -1.52 3.37 -0.89
C TYR A 15 0.02 3.38 -0.94
N PHE A 16 0.64 2.33 -1.50
CA PHE A 16 2.11 2.18 -1.54
C PHE A 16 2.75 2.63 -2.86
N GLY A 17 1.94 2.88 -3.90
CA GLY A 17 2.40 3.12 -5.27
C GLY A 17 2.25 1.86 -6.13
N GLY A 18 1.77 2.01 -7.37
CA GLY A 18 1.38 0.89 -8.24
C GLY A 18 2.49 -0.12 -8.55
N ASN A 19 3.76 0.24 -8.31
CA ASN A 19 4.91 -0.65 -8.47
C ASN A 19 5.18 -1.53 -7.24
N VAL A 20 4.47 -1.39 -6.12
CA VAL A 20 4.71 -2.16 -4.88
C VAL A 20 4.68 -3.68 -5.12
N PHE A 21 3.84 -4.13 -6.05
CA PHE A 21 3.73 -5.55 -6.42
C PHE A 21 4.94 -6.06 -7.24
N ILE A 22 5.77 -5.16 -7.77
CA ILE A 22 6.98 -5.46 -8.54
C ILE A 22 8.22 -5.24 -7.66
N ASP A 23 8.25 -4.14 -6.93
CA ASP A 23 9.38 -3.71 -6.12
C ASP A 23 9.49 -4.55 -4.83
N GLU A 24 8.34 -4.90 -4.24
CA GLU A 24 8.28 -5.63 -2.97
C GLU A 24 7.29 -6.82 -2.99
N PRO A 25 7.41 -7.72 -3.99
CA PRO A 25 6.40 -8.74 -4.29
C PRO A 25 6.15 -9.71 -3.14
N THR A 26 7.14 -9.91 -2.26
CA THR A 26 7.04 -10.88 -1.16
C THR A 26 6.02 -10.46 -0.12
N TRP A 27 6.18 -9.28 0.50
CA TRP A 27 5.25 -8.87 1.55
C TRP A 27 3.93 -8.36 0.97
N SER A 28 3.95 -7.73 -0.20
CA SER A 28 2.74 -7.21 -0.85
C SER A 28 1.78 -8.34 -1.23
N THR A 29 2.30 -9.49 -1.67
CA THR A 29 1.49 -10.67 -1.98
C THR A 29 0.89 -11.28 -0.71
N VAL A 30 1.67 -11.40 0.36
CA VAL A 30 1.17 -11.92 1.66
C VAL A 30 0.07 -11.01 2.22
N LEU A 31 0.27 -9.69 2.15
CA LEU A 31 -0.76 -8.72 2.55
C LEU A 31 -2.02 -8.90 1.72
N LEU A 32 -1.89 -9.01 0.39
CA LEU A 32 -3.03 -9.20 -0.52
C LEU A 32 -3.79 -10.49 -0.25
N GLU A 33 -3.09 -11.62 -0.05
CA GLU A 33 -3.71 -12.91 0.28
C GLU A 33 -4.49 -12.86 1.59
N LYS A 34 -4.07 -12.04 2.55
CA LYS A 34 -4.72 -11.88 3.86
C LYS A 34 -5.75 -10.78 3.92
N ALA A 35 -5.72 -9.82 2.99
CA ALA A 35 -6.56 -8.64 3.06
C ALA A 35 -8.06 -8.97 3.05
N SER A 36 -8.51 -9.88 2.17
CA SER A 36 -9.93 -10.28 2.08
C SER A 36 -10.40 -11.21 3.20
N GLU A 37 -9.45 -11.89 3.87
CA GLU A 37 -9.73 -12.73 5.05
C GLU A 37 -9.84 -11.90 6.33
N VAL A 38 -9.05 -10.82 6.44
CA VAL A 38 -8.88 -10.04 7.67
C VAL A 38 -9.74 -8.79 7.69
N TYR A 39 -9.96 -8.14 6.55
CA TYR A 39 -10.70 -6.88 6.46
C TYR A 39 -12.00 -7.06 5.69
N ASP A 40 -13.08 -6.50 6.24
CA ASP A 40 -14.40 -6.54 5.60
C ASP A 40 -14.53 -5.48 4.50
N SER A 41 -13.68 -4.45 4.49
CA SER A 41 -13.76 -3.34 3.52
C SER A 41 -12.41 -2.69 3.21
N VAL A 42 -12.36 -1.95 2.10
CA VAL A 42 -11.18 -1.16 1.70
C VAL A 42 -10.85 -0.09 2.75
N ASP A 43 -11.85 0.59 3.29
CA ASP A 43 -11.65 1.61 4.34
C ASP A 43 -10.99 1.02 5.60
N GLU A 44 -11.37 -0.21 5.98
CA GLU A 44 -10.79 -0.90 7.13
C GLU A 44 -9.33 -1.29 6.88
N LEU A 45 -9.04 -1.83 5.69
CA LEU A 45 -7.67 -2.11 5.25
C LEU A 45 -6.81 -0.84 5.29
N LEU A 46 -7.27 0.26 4.69
CA LEU A 46 -6.54 1.53 4.67
C LEU A 46 -6.32 2.09 6.08
N SER A 47 -7.35 2.02 6.94
CA SER A 47 -7.23 2.44 8.34
C SER A 47 -6.19 1.61 9.10
N ALA A 48 -6.11 0.30 8.85
CA ALA A 48 -5.11 -0.56 9.45
C ALA A 48 -3.68 -0.25 8.95
N LEU A 49 -3.53 0.03 7.65
CA LEU A 49 -2.25 0.46 7.06
C LEU A 49 -1.78 1.80 7.63
N ASP A 50 -2.70 2.75 7.82
CA ASP A 50 -2.44 4.04 8.47
C ASP A 50 -2.04 3.86 9.95
N LEU A 51 -2.72 2.99 10.70
CA LEU A 51 -2.38 2.67 12.09
C LEU A 51 -0.99 2.05 12.23
N MET A 52 -0.61 1.19 11.28
CA MET A 52 0.74 0.62 11.22
C MET A 52 1.78 1.64 10.74
N ASN A 53 1.34 2.85 10.36
CA ASN A 53 2.15 3.95 9.86
C ASN A 53 3.08 3.52 8.72
N LEU A 54 2.64 2.52 7.93
CA LEU A 54 3.38 1.94 6.81
C LEU A 54 3.38 2.87 5.60
N ARG A 55 3.11 4.17 5.76
CA ARG A 55 3.12 5.07 4.61
C ARG A 55 4.46 4.92 3.90
N ALA A 56 4.39 4.59 2.61
CA ALA A 56 5.51 4.79 1.71
C ALA A 56 6.00 6.20 1.97
N GLU A 57 7.22 6.35 2.49
CA GLU A 57 7.82 7.65 2.68
C GLU A 57 7.62 8.42 1.38
N THR A 58 6.72 9.40 1.39
CA THR A 58 6.74 10.50 0.45
C THR A 58 7.93 11.34 0.87
N ALA A 59 9.13 10.77 0.73
CA ALA A 59 10.36 11.46 0.96
C ALA A 59 10.32 12.71 0.07
N PRO A 60 10.51 13.91 0.62
CA PRO A 60 10.66 15.09 -0.22
C PRO A 60 11.85 14.82 -1.15
N VAL A 61 11.63 14.91 -2.46
CA VAL A 61 12.70 14.91 -3.46
C VAL A 61 13.76 15.92 -3.00
N PRO A 62 15.04 15.54 -2.88
CA PRO A 62 16.07 16.54 -2.65
C PRO A 62 15.98 17.54 -3.79
N SER A 63 15.64 18.78 -3.46
CA SER A 63 15.70 19.87 -4.43
C SER A 63 17.14 19.89 -4.93
N THR A 64 17.32 19.70 -6.24
CA THR A 64 18.62 19.87 -6.89
C THR A 64 19.11 21.27 -6.53
N ASP A 65 20.09 21.33 -5.64
CA ASP A 65 20.88 22.53 -5.41
C ASP A 65 21.76 22.68 -6.65
N ASP A 66 21.22 23.45 -7.58
CA ASP A 66 21.92 24.01 -8.73
C ASP A 66 22.89 25.07 -8.20
N ASP A 67 24.12 24.66 -7.82
CA ASP A 67 25.27 25.58 -7.72
C ASP A 67 26.61 24.81 -7.69
N VAL A 68 27.32 24.80 -8.82
CA VAL A 68 28.78 25.09 -9.00
C VAL A 68 29.11 25.16 -10.49
#